data_AF-A0A1G5Y5T6-F1
#
_entry.id   AF-A0A1G5Y5T6-F1
#
_cell.length_a   1.000
_cell.length_b   1.000
_cell.length_c   1.000
_cell.angle_alpha   90.00
_cell.angle_beta   90.00
_cell.angle_gamma   90.00
#
_symmetry.space_group_name_H-M   'P 1'
#
loop_
_entity.id
_entity.type
_entity.pdbx_description
1 polymer ?
#
loop_
_entity_poly.entity_id
_entity_poly.type
_entity_poly.pdbx_seq_one_letter_code
_entity_poly.pdbx_strand_id
1 'polypeptide(L)'
;MRVFLTELKKYKFSFFWFLIHALLGGASTINKFPVIGFFYLALLYSSINLFSVSSKDRPRLIAEIIIYFASFEALGRLAQADPFLPYELGKYILLFLCPLGLMISRNYTVKGSLGLIIVILALPAAFFDESGSVEFNDVKFNLLGLLNIGFAVWFFSSLKINLKTLISWSKLMLFPIISVLVYTIIKTPDLDSVEFSLGANFATAGGFGSNQVSTILGLGVFLMASCILLSYRVTGYKMLDIVVLALLTIQGLLTFSRGGMIGGFLGILVLMYYLARLSIKDRRRLAIPNFKKYVIPLGIMLFLVMIVANTITGGMLLLRYQGETQGTLAGSADKNLNKITTNRSDIFLEDVELFAEYPAMGVGVGASTFLRDDYKGYAPHVELSRLLAEHGSLGLIIFLLFLGIFFLNRNGTPENISKGLLVACFLIGFLATFHSATRTYITPLLMGISCVGIIQAAKPKNLSGQQKDQPAKFLEIQ
;
A
#
# COMPACT_ATOMS: atom_id res chain seq x y z
N MET A 1 -4.94 0.72 -31.58
CA MET A 1 -5.42 -0.10 -30.43
C MET A 1 -5.55 0.81 -29.21
N ARG A 2 -6.65 0.75 -28.45
CA ARG A 2 -6.77 1.54 -27.20
C ARG A 2 -5.90 0.88 -26.12
N VAL A 3 -5.23 1.67 -25.28
CA VAL A 3 -4.42 1.14 -24.17
C VAL A 3 -5.33 0.96 -22.95
N PHE A 4 -5.52 -0.27 -22.47
CA PHE A 4 -6.49 -0.61 -21.42
C PHE A 4 -6.28 0.21 -20.14
N LEU A 5 -5.05 0.24 -19.62
CA LEU A 5 -4.74 1.00 -18.39
C LEU A 5 -4.93 2.51 -18.57
N THR A 6 -4.78 3.03 -19.79
CA THR A 6 -5.11 4.42 -20.10
C THR A 6 -6.61 4.67 -20.03
N GLU A 7 -7.43 3.77 -20.59
CA GLU A 7 -8.90 3.87 -20.50
C GLU A 7 -9.39 3.79 -19.05
N LEU A 8 -8.76 2.95 -18.23
CA LEU A 8 -9.06 2.80 -16.80
C LEU A 8 -8.91 4.13 -16.03
N LYS A 9 -7.98 4.99 -16.45
CA LYS A 9 -7.69 6.28 -15.80
C LYS A 9 -8.60 7.43 -16.26
N LYS A 10 -9.18 7.33 -17.46
CA LYS A 10 -9.97 8.41 -18.08
C LYS A 10 -11.23 8.75 -17.29
N TYR A 11 -11.56 10.04 -17.22
CA TYR A 11 -12.75 10.48 -16.47
C TYR A 11 -14.04 9.90 -17.05
N LYS A 12 -14.20 9.92 -18.38
CA LYS A 12 -15.39 9.42 -19.10
C LYS A 12 -15.78 7.98 -18.76
N PHE A 13 -14.80 7.12 -18.49
CA PHE A 13 -15.02 5.69 -18.23
C PHE A 13 -14.97 5.33 -16.74
N SER A 14 -14.85 6.31 -15.84
CA SER A 14 -14.67 6.08 -14.40
C SER A 14 -15.81 5.26 -13.80
N PHE A 15 -17.05 5.62 -14.10
CA PHE A 15 -18.22 4.92 -13.55
C PHE A 15 -18.34 3.50 -14.10
N PHE A 16 -18.05 3.31 -15.39
CA PHE A 16 -18.01 2.00 -16.02
C PHE A 16 -16.99 1.08 -15.32
N TRP A 17 -15.76 1.56 -15.14
CA TRP A 17 -14.72 0.75 -14.48
C TRP A 17 -14.98 0.53 -12.99
N PHE A 18 -15.59 1.49 -12.31
CA PHE A 18 -16.10 1.31 -10.96
C PHE A 18 -17.10 0.14 -10.90
N LEU A 19 -18.09 0.13 -11.78
CA LEU A 19 -19.11 -0.92 -11.82
C LEU A 19 -18.51 -2.29 -12.14
N ILE A 20 -17.60 -2.37 -13.13
CA ILE A 20 -16.91 -3.63 -13.48
C ILE A 20 -16.18 -4.20 -12.26
N HIS A 21 -15.47 -3.38 -11.50
CA HIS A 21 -14.72 -3.88 -10.33
C HIS A 21 -15.61 -4.20 -9.14
N ALA A 22 -16.69 -3.44 -8.92
CA ALA A 22 -17.69 -3.79 -7.92
C ALA A 22 -18.33 -5.14 -8.24
N LEU A 23 -18.75 -5.35 -9.49
CA LEU A 23 -19.30 -6.62 -9.98
C LEU A 23 -18.28 -7.75 -9.88
N LEU A 24 -17.00 -7.48 -10.19
CA LEU A 24 -15.93 -8.48 -10.06
C LEU A 24 -15.79 -8.96 -8.61
N GLY A 25 -15.77 -8.02 -7.65
CA GLY A 25 -15.73 -8.35 -6.22
C GLY A 25 -16.93 -9.18 -5.78
N GLY A 26 -18.14 -8.79 -6.21
CA GLY A 26 -19.37 -9.53 -5.93
C GLY A 26 -19.37 -10.93 -6.54
N ALA A 27 -19.03 -11.06 -7.82
CA ALA A 27 -18.97 -12.35 -8.52
C ALA A 27 -17.93 -13.29 -7.89
N SER A 28 -16.81 -12.74 -7.41
CA SER A 28 -15.78 -13.49 -6.68
C SER A 28 -16.26 -14.14 -5.38
N THR A 29 -17.36 -13.66 -4.79
CA THR A 29 -17.95 -14.28 -3.60
C THR A 29 -18.67 -15.60 -3.89
N ILE A 30 -19.10 -15.78 -5.15
CA ILE A 30 -19.82 -16.96 -5.63
C ILE A 30 -18.83 -17.99 -6.17
N ASN A 31 -17.86 -17.55 -6.99
CA ASN A 31 -16.85 -18.42 -7.59
C ASN A 31 -15.55 -17.63 -7.86
N LYS A 32 -14.40 -18.29 -7.84
CA LYS A 32 -13.08 -17.72 -8.17
C LYS A 32 -12.84 -17.44 -9.66
N PHE A 33 -13.53 -18.11 -10.58
CA PHE A 33 -13.24 -17.98 -12.02
C PHE A 33 -13.43 -16.57 -12.62
N PRO A 34 -14.40 -15.73 -12.17
CA PRO A 34 -14.52 -14.35 -12.64
C PRO A 34 -13.24 -13.52 -12.43
N VAL A 35 -12.61 -13.59 -11.24
CA VAL A 35 -11.36 -12.86 -10.99
C VAL A 35 -10.20 -13.44 -11.78
N ILE A 36 -10.10 -14.78 -11.89
CA ILE A 36 -9.06 -15.44 -12.68
C ILE A 36 -9.16 -15.02 -14.16
N GLY A 37 -10.34 -15.13 -14.75
CA GLY A 37 -10.58 -14.79 -16.16
C GLY A 37 -10.32 -13.32 -16.44
N PHE A 38 -10.87 -12.42 -15.62
CA PHE A 38 -10.63 -10.98 -15.77
C PHE A 38 -9.15 -10.64 -15.65
N PHE A 39 -8.45 -11.19 -14.65
CA PHE A 39 -7.04 -10.94 -14.40
C PHE A 39 -6.19 -11.29 -15.63
N TYR A 40 -6.30 -12.53 -16.13
CA TYR A 40 -5.46 -13.00 -17.23
C TYR A 40 -5.81 -12.34 -18.57
N LEU A 41 -7.10 -12.09 -18.84
CA LEU A 41 -7.51 -11.35 -20.05
C LEU A 41 -6.98 -9.91 -20.03
N ALA A 42 -7.12 -9.21 -18.92
CA ALA A 42 -6.61 -7.85 -18.77
C ALA A 42 -5.08 -7.81 -18.82
N LEU A 43 -4.39 -8.79 -18.21
CA LEU A 43 -2.93 -8.88 -18.22
C LEU A 43 -2.40 -9.15 -19.63
N LEU A 44 -3.01 -10.08 -20.36
CA LEU A 44 -2.67 -10.37 -21.74
C LEU A 44 -2.85 -9.13 -22.62
N TYR A 45 -4.02 -8.47 -22.53
CA TYR A 45 -4.30 -7.27 -23.30
C TYR A 45 -3.32 -6.13 -22.98
N SER A 46 -3.00 -5.94 -21.69
CA SER A 46 -2.01 -4.94 -21.25
C SER A 46 -0.60 -5.27 -21.75
N SER A 47 -0.24 -6.55 -21.79
CA SER A 47 1.04 -7.02 -22.33
C SER A 47 1.14 -6.75 -23.83
N ILE A 48 0.07 -6.98 -24.59
CA ILE A 48 0.01 -6.64 -26.02
C ILE A 48 0.14 -5.12 -26.22
N ASN A 49 -0.45 -4.30 -25.34
CA ASN A 49 -0.34 -2.84 -25.41
C ASN A 49 1.11 -2.33 -25.28
N LEU A 50 2.06 -3.10 -24.70
CA LEU A 50 3.48 -2.73 -24.66
C LEU A 50 4.09 -2.56 -26.05
N PHE A 51 3.61 -3.32 -27.03
CA PHE A 51 4.03 -3.21 -28.43
C PHE A 51 3.35 -2.04 -29.16
N SER A 52 2.24 -1.55 -28.64
CA SER A 52 1.46 -0.45 -29.23
C SER A 52 1.92 0.94 -28.78
N VAL A 53 2.73 1.05 -27.72
CA VAL A 53 3.24 2.32 -27.20
C VAL A 53 4.69 2.57 -27.62
N SER A 54 5.09 3.85 -27.62
CA SER A 54 6.46 4.25 -27.93
C SER A 54 7.44 3.63 -26.94
N SER A 55 8.68 3.37 -27.38
CA SER A 55 9.74 2.83 -26.51
C SER A 55 9.99 3.67 -25.26
N LYS A 56 9.77 4.99 -25.35
CA LYS A 56 9.90 5.93 -24.22
C LYS A 56 8.80 5.76 -23.17
N ASP A 57 7.60 5.34 -23.58
CA ASP A 57 6.44 5.16 -22.69
C ASP A 57 6.34 3.74 -22.10
N ARG A 58 7.05 2.76 -22.69
CA ARG A 58 7.03 1.35 -22.23
C ARG A 58 7.37 1.18 -20.74
N PRO A 59 8.44 1.79 -20.18
CA PRO A 59 8.73 1.65 -18.75
C PRO A 59 7.58 2.15 -17.87
N ARG A 60 6.95 3.25 -18.25
CA ARG A 60 5.78 3.77 -17.52
C ARG A 60 4.61 2.79 -17.61
N LEU A 61 4.34 2.21 -18.78
CA LEU A 61 3.26 1.22 -18.93
C LEU A 61 3.54 -0.05 -18.10
N ILE A 62 4.79 -0.52 -18.03
CA ILE A 62 5.19 -1.62 -17.15
C ILE A 62 4.92 -1.30 -15.68
N ALA A 63 5.25 -0.09 -15.24
CA ALA A 63 4.93 0.35 -13.88
C ALA A 63 3.41 0.36 -13.63
N GLU A 64 2.61 0.81 -14.59
CA GLU A 64 1.15 0.79 -14.51
C GLU A 64 0.58 -0.64 -14.46
N ILE A 65 1.18 -1.59 -15.20
CA ILE A 65 0.85 -3.03 -15.12
C ILE A 65 1.14 -3.54 -13.70
N ILE A 66 2.34 -3.27 -13.17
CA ILE A 66 2.70 -3.69 -11.80
C ILE A 66 1.70 -3.15 -10.78
N ILE A 67 1.41 -1.84 -10.82
CA ILE A 67 0.51 -1.17 -9.88
C ILE A 67 -0.88 -1.82 -9.89
N TYR A 68 -1.43 -2.06 -11.08
CA TYR A 68 -2.77 -2.60 -11.23
C TYR A 68 -2.84 -4.08 -10.85
N PHE A 69 -1.97 -4.92 -11.42
CA PHE A 69 -2.06 -6.37 -11.27
C PHE A 69 -1.55 -6.88 -9.92
N ALA A 70 -0.55 -6.24 -9.31
CA ALA A 70 -0.16 -6.60 -7.95
C ALA A 70 -1.30 -6.35 -6.94
N SER A 71 -2.17 -5.37 -7.23
CA SER A 71 -3.34 -5.06 -6.40
C SER A 71 -4.46 -6.12 -6.42
N PHE A 72 -4.37 -7.13 -7.29
CA PHE A 72 -5.30 -8.26 -7.30
C PHE A 72 -4.95 -9.36 -6.30
N GLU A 73 -3.74 -9.37 -5.74
CA GLU A 73 -3.30 -10.42 -4.78
C GLU A 73 -4.32 -10.62 -3.66
N ALA A 74 -4.78 -9.52 -3.07
CA ALA A 74 -5.79 -9.51 -2.01
C ALA A 74 -7.09 -10.22 -2.40
N LEU A 75 -7.64 -9.87 -3.57
CA LEU A 75 -8.87 -10.46 -4.07
C LEU A 75 -8.67 -11.94 -4.44
N GLY A 76 -7.51 -12.29 -5.01
CA GLY A 76 -7.15 -13.67 -5.31
C GLY A 76 -7.09 -14.54 -4.06
N ARG A 77 -6.49 -14.03 -2.97
CA ARG A 77 -6.46 -14.71 -1.66
C ARG A 77 -7.86 -14.88 -1.06
N LEU A 78 -8.64 -13.80 -1.04
CA LEU A 78 -10.04 -13.83 -0.56
C LEU A 78 -10.90 -14.83 -1.36
N ALA A 79 -10.77 -14.84 -2.69
CA ALA A 79 -11.49 -15.75 -3.56
C ALA A 79 -10.94 -17.19 -3.56
N GLN A 80 -9.88 -17.48 -2.79
CA GLN A 80 -9.20 -18.79 -2.77
C GLN A 80 -8.82 -19.27 -4.18
N ALA A 81 -8.26 -18.34 -4.97
CA ALA A 81 -7.98 -18.55 -6.39
C ALA A 81 -6.68 -19.33 -6.67
N ASP A 82 -5.91 -19.68 -5.64
CA ASP A 82 -4.73 -20.53 -5.76
C ASP A 82 -5.11 -21.93 -6.33
N PRO A 83 -4.25 -22.55 -7.18
CA PRO A 83 -2.95 -22.07 -7.67
C PRO A 83 -3.02 -21.13 -8.89
N PHE A 84 -4.22 -20.87 -9.43
CA PHE A 84 -4.37 -20.06 -10.66
C PHE A 84 -4.01 -18.59 -10.46
N LEU A 85 -4.39 -17.99 -9.32
CA LEU A 85 -3.81 -16.74 -8.86
C LEU A 85 -2.98 -17.07 -7.62
N PRO A 86 -1.64 -17.19 -7.75
CA PRO A 86 -0.79 -17.65 -6.68
C PRO A 86 -0.95 -16.80 -5.43
N TYR A 87 -0.82 -17.44 -4.26
CA TYR A 87 -0.91 -16.73 -2.99
C TYR A 87 0.05 -15.52 -2.91
N GLU A 88 1.27 -15.63 -3.43
CA GLU A 88 2.28 -14.56 -3.45
C GLU A 88 2.33 -13.79 -4.80
N LEU A 89 1.18 -13.67 -5.47
CA LEU A 89 1.05 -13.06 -6.81
C LEU A 89 1.78 -11.72 -6.95
N GLY A 90 1.59 -10.79 -6.01
CA GLY A 90 2.20 -9.47 -6.08
C GLY A 90 3.72 -9.55 -6.01
N LYS A 91 4.26 -10.39 -5.12
CA LYS A 91 5.71 -10.62 -5.05
C LYS A 91 6.27 -11.12 -6.38
N TYR A 92 5.57 -12.03 -7.07
CA TYR A 92 6.01 -12.55 -8.36
C TYR A 92 5.93 -11.51 -9.49
N ILE A 93 4.86 -10.71 -9.52
CA ILE A 93 4.70 -9.62 -10.48
C ILE A 93 5.83 -8.59 -10.35
N LEU A 94 6.11 -8.14 -9.12
CA LEU A 94 7.19 -7.20 -8.84
C LEU A 94 8.56 -7.78 -9.20
N LEU A 95 8.84 -9.01 -8.78
CA LEU A 95 10.12 -9.69 -9.00
C LEU A 95 10.44 -9.83 -10.49
N PHE A 96 9.43 -10.08 -11.33
CA PHE A 96 9.63 -10.24 -12.78
C PHE A 96 9.60 -8.91 -13.53
N LEU A 97 8.59 -8.06 -13.30
CA LEU A 97 8.36 -6.87 -14.11
C LEU A 97 9.23 -5.67 -13.71
N CYS A 98 9.72 -5.56 -12.47
CA CYS A 98 10.66 -4.49 -12.10
C CYS A 98 12.00 -4.63 -12.84
N PRO A 99 12.67 -5.80 -12.86
CA PRO A 99 13.87 -6.00 -13.67
C PRO A 99 13.63 -5.78 -15.16
N LEU A 100 12.53 -6.29 -15.72
CA LEU A 100 12.17 -6.06 -17.12
C LEU A 100 12.01 -4.57 -17.44
N GLY A 101 11.31 -3.84 -16.57
CA GLY A 101 11.12 -2.41 -16.68
C GLY A 101 12.42 -1.62 -16.63
N LEU A 102 13.37 -2.03 -15.77
CA LEU A 102 14.71 -1.47 -15.69
C LEU A 102 15.50 -1.68 -16.98
N MET A 103 15.53 -2.90 -17.50
CA MET A 103 16.22 -3.25 -18.74
C MET A 103 15.72 -2.42 -19.93
N ILE A 104 14.41 -2.12 -19.96
CA ILE A 104 13.78 -1.31 -21.01
C ILE A 104 14.02 0.19 -20.78
N SER A 105 13.98 0.66 -19.53
CA SER A 105 14.18 2.08 -19.22
C SER A 105 15.59 2.57 -19.53
N ARG A 106 16.61 1.76 -19.21
CA ARG A 106 18.05 2.10 -19.34
C ARG A 106 18.45 3.40 -18.64
N ASN A 107 17.67 3.86 -17.66
CA ASN A 107 17.93 5.06 -16.90
C ASN A 107 18.35 4.68 -15.47
N TYR A 108 19.56 5.09 -15.06
CA TYR A 108 20.11 4.80 -13.75
C TYR A 108 20.17 6.07 -12.92
N THR A 109 19.70 6.00 -11.67
CA THR A 109 19.70 7.14 -10.74
C THR A 109 20.37 6.77 -9.44
N VAL A 110 20.88 7.75 -8.70
CA VAL A 110 21.47 7.55 -7.36
C VAL A 110 20.47 6.92 -6.40
N LYS A 111 19.19 7.31 -6.45
CA LYS A 111 18.13 6.66 -5.67
C LYS A 111 17.98 5.19 -6.07
N GLY A 112 18.06 4.90 -7.36
CA GLY A 112 17.95 3.54 -7.89
C GLY A 112 19.11 2.64 -7.49
N SER A 113 20.34 3.17 -7.43
CA SER A 113 21.49 2.39 -6.95
C SER A 113 21.34 1.98 -5.48
N LEU A 114 20.62 2.74 -4.65
CA LEU A 114 20.31 2.29 -3.28
C LEU A 114 19.44 1.02 -3.30
N GLY A 115 18.50 0.91 -4.24
CA GLY A 115 17.69 -0.29 -4.45
C GLY A 115 18.54 -1.51 -4.83
N LEU A 116 19.52 -1.33 -5.73
CA LEU A 116 20.49 -2.39 -6.07
C LEU A 116 21.33 -2.81 -4.86
N ILE A 117 21.82 -1.84 -4.06
CA ILE A 117 22.59 -2.14 -2.85
C ILE A 117 21.73 -2.96 -1.87
N ILE A 118 20.46 -2.62 -1.68
CA ILE A 118 19.54 -3.43 -0.84
C ILE A 118 19.45 -4.87 -1.34
N VAL A 119 19.30 -5.08 -2.65
CA VAL A 119 19.26 -6.43 -3.24
C VAL A 119 20.55 -7.20 -2.93
N ILE A 120 21.72 -6.58 -3.13
CA ILE A 120 23.01 -7.23 -2.89
C ILE A 120 23.18 -7.59 -1.41
N LEU A 121 22.87 -6.67 -0.50
CA LEU A 121 23.03 -6.86 0.94
C LEU A 121 22.04 -7.87 1.54
N ALA A 122 20.91 -8.12 0.87
CA ALA A 122 19.91 -9.10 1.31
C ALA A 122 20.33 -10.56 1.03
N LEU A 123 21.21 -10.80 0.06
CA LEU A 123 21.52 -12.17 -0.41
C LEU A 123 22.38 -13.00 0.55
N PRO A 124 23.42 -12.47 1.24
CA PRO A 124 24.32 -13.29 2.05
C PRO A 124 23.62 -14.13 3.13
N ALA A 125 22.61 -13.55 3.79
CA ALA A 125 21.83 -14.22 4.84
C ALA A 125 21.02 -15.43 4.35
N ALA A 126 20.82 -15.58 3.03
CA ALA A 126 20.09 -16.71 2.46
C ALA A 126 20.93 -17.98 2.35
N PHE A 127 22.25 -17.91 2.58
CA PHE A 127 23.18 -19.02 2.35
C PHE A 127 23.57 -19.78 3.63
N PHE A 128 23.07 -19.37 4.79
CA PHE A 128 23.33 -20.04 6.06
C PHE A 128 22.08 -19.97 6.96
N ASP A 129 22.03 -20.86 7.95
CA ASP A 129 20.94 -20.97 8.90
C ASP A 129 21.52 -21.45 10.25
N GLU A 130 21.57 -20.56 11.24
CA GLU A 130 22.06 -20.88 12.58
C GLU A 130 21.09 -21.77 13.37
N SER A 131 19.82 -21.86 12.96
CA SER A 131 18.83 -22.70 13.62
C SER A 131 18.84 -24.16 13.17
N GLY A 132 19.43 -24.45 12.01
CA GLY A 132 19.40 -25.75 11.34
C GLY A 132 17.99 -26.26 11.00
N SER A 133 16.97 -25.40 11.06
CA SER A 133 15.55 -25.75 10.95
C SER A 133 14.82 -25.02 9.82
N VAL A 134 15.50 -24.12 9.09
CA VAL A 134 14.89 -23.32 8.02
C VAL A 134 14.70 -24.16 6.77
N GLU A 135 13.48 -24.15 6.23
CA GLU A 135 13.18 -24.76 4.94
C GLU A 135 13.26 -23.74 3.79
N PHE A 136 13.35 -24.24 2.54
CA PHE A 136 13.34 -23.37 1.36
C PHE A 136 12.10 -22.45 1.28
N ASN A 137 10.96 -22.93 1.76
CA ASN A 137 9.74 -22.12 1.80
C ASN A 137 9.84 -20.95 2.79
N ASP A 138 10.56 -21.11 3.91
CA ASP A 138 10.82 -20.04 4.87
C ASP A 138 11.76 -18.99 4.27
N VAL A 139 12.83 -19.42 3.59
CA VAL A 139 13.73 -18.51 2.87
C VAL A 139 12.94 -17.69 1.84
N LYS A 140 12.14 -18.36 1.00
CA LYS A 140 11.31 -17.72 -0.01
C LYS A 140 10.32 -16.72 0.62
N PHE A 141 9.66 -17.10 1.70
CA PHE A 141 8.66 -16.26 2.35
C PHE A 141 9.27 -14.98 2.96
N ASN A 142 10.44 -15.10 3.60
CA ASN A 142 11.09 -14.02 4.34
C ASN A 142 12.01 -13.14 3.46
N LEU A 143 12.65 -13.68 2.42
CA LEU A 143 13.59 -12.94 1.56
C LEU A 143 12.91 -12.16 0.43
N LEU A 144 11.88 -12.74 -0.21
CA LEU A 144 11.29 -12.16 -1.42
C LEU A 144 10.69 -10.77 -1.19
N GLY A 145 10.21 -10.49 0.02
CA GLY A 145 9.71 -9.16 0.39
C GLY A 145 10.79 -8.09 0.27
N LEU A 146 11.97 -8.36 0.84
CA LEU A 146 13.12 -7.46 0.83
C LEU A 146 13.70 -7.27 -0.57
N LEU A 147 13.86 -8.35 -1.34
CA LEU A 147 14.31 -8.27 -2.74
C LEU A 147 13.35 -7.43 -3.60
N ASN A 148 12.04 -7.61 -3.43
CA ASN A 148 11.04 -6.82 -4.15
C ASN A 148 11.09 -5.34 -3.79
N ILE A 149 11.37 -4.98 -2.52
CA ILE A 149 11.58 -3.56 -2.16
C ILE A 149 12.78 -3.01 -2.93
N GLY A 150 13.91 -3.73 -2.95
CA GLY A 150 15.13 -3.31 -3.66
C GLY A 150 14.89 -3.12 -5.17
N PHE A 151 14.28 -4.10 -5.83
CA PHE A 151 13.93 -4.00 -7.26
C PHE A 151 12.89 -2.91 -7.55
N ALA A 152 11.89 -2.72 -6.69
CA ALA A 152 10.89 -1.68 -6.87
C ALA A 152 11.50 -0.28 -6.73
N VAL A 153 12.35 -0.05 -5.71
CA VAL A 153 13.09 1.21 -5.54
C VAL A 153 13.96 1.48 -6.77
N TRP A 154 14.70 0.46 -7.23
CA TRP A 154 15.55 0.59 -8.39
C TRP A 154 14.74 0.97 -9.64
N PHE A 155 13.70 0.19 -9.96
CA PHE A 155 12.89 0.41 -11.15
C PHE A 155 12.13 1.73 -11.12
N PHE A 156 11.34 2.00 -10.09
CA PHE A 156 10.48 3.19 -10.07
C PHE A 156 11.31 4.49 -10.06
N SER A 157 12.51 4.49 -9.47
CA SER A 157 13.41 5.64 -9.53
C SER A 157 13.90 5.99 -10.95
N SER A 158 13.89 5.02 -11.86
CA SER A 158 14.28 5.23 -13.27
C SER A 158 13.22 6.03 -14.04
N LEU A 159 11.99 6.05 -13.55
CA LEU A 159 10.85 6.68 -14.22
C LEU A 159 10.82 8.18 -13.96
N LYS A 160 10.41 8.94 -14.98
CA LYS A 160 10.13 10.37 -14.88
C LYS A 160 8.69 10.63 -15.31
N ILE A 161 7.84 11.05 -14.37
CA ILE A 161 6.40 11.28 -14.59
C ILE A 161 5.98 12.68 -14.14
N ASN A 162 4.79 13.12 -14.57
CA ASN A 162 4.19 14.35 -14.06
C ASN A 162 3.21 14.04 -12.90
N LEU A 163 2.85 15.08 -12.13
CA LEU A 163 1.92 14.96 -11.01
C LEU A 163 0.56 14.34 -11.40
N LYS A 164 0.03 14.67 -12.59
CA LYS A 164 -1.24 14.11 -13.09
C LYS A 164 -1.16 12.59 -13.23
N THR A 165 -0.03 12.07 -13.73
CA THR A 165 0.20 10.64 -13.86
C THR A 165 0.26 9.97 -12.50
N LEU A 166 0.99 10.55 -11.54
CA LEU A 166 1.06 10.03 -10.17
C LEU A 166 -0.33 9.94 -9.52
N ILE A 167 -1.15 10.99 -9.65
CA ILE A 167 -2.53 11.00 -9.13
C ILE A 167 -3.39 9.95 -9.86
N SER A 168 -3.21 9.79 -11.18
CA SER A 168 -4.00 8.82 -11.95
C SER A 168 -3.72 7.36 -11.57
N TRP A 169 -2.52 7.05 -11.04
CA TRP A 169 -2.20 5.72 -10.51
C TRP A 169 -3.07 5.34 -9.32
N SER A 170 -3.68 6.30 -8.62
CA SER A 170 -4.66 6.01 -7.56
C SER A 170 -5.84 5.18 -8.08
N LYS A 171 -6.32 5.37 -9.32
CA LYS A 171 -7.38 4.53 -9.90
C LYS A 171 -6.92 3.09 -10.15
N LEU A 172 -5.66 2.91 -10.58
CA LEU A 172 -5.09 1.59 -10.84
C LEU A 172 -5.05 0.73 -9.56
N MET A 173 -4.80 1.35 -8.40
CA MET A 173 -4.85 0.66 -7.11
C MET A 173 -6.27 0.57 -6.55
N LEU A 174 -7.06 1.65 -6.63
CA LEU A 174 -8.37 1.73 -6.01
C LEU A 174 -9.38 0.77 -6.62
N PHE A 175 -9.36 0.51 -7.93
CA PHE A 175 -10.35 -0.36 -8.54
C PHE A 175 -10.26 -1.83 -8.05
N PRO A 176 -9.08 -2.47 -8.01
CA PRO A 176 -8.94 -3.77 -7.34
C PRO A 176 -9.29 -3.72 -5.84
N ILE A 177 -8.95 -2.64 -5.13
CA ILE A 177 -9.34 -2.44 -3.72
C ILE A 177 -10.87 -2.35 -3.56
N ILE A 178 -11.58 -1.75 -4.52
CA ILE A 178 -13.05 -1.70 -4.52
C ILE A 178 -13.63 -3.11 -4.69
N SER A 179 -13.01 -3.97 -5.49
CA SER A 179 -13.42 -5.39 -5.55
C SER A 179 -13.22 -6.09 -4.20
N VAL A 180 -12.12 -5.82 -3.50
CA VAL A 180 -11.87 -6.34 -2.13
C VAL A 180 -12.93 -5.81 -1.15
N LEU A 181 -13.26 -4.52 -1.21
CA LEU A 181 -14.30 -3.91 -0.38
C LEU A 181 -15.66 -4.59 -0.59
N VAL A 182 -16.09 -4.74 -1.85
CA VAL A 182 -17.38 -5.38 -2.16
C VAL A 182 -17.39 -6.84 -1.71
N TYR A 183 -16.31 -7.58 -1.97
CA TYR A 183 -16.17 -8.96 -1.52
C TYR A 183 -16.33 -9.07 0.00
N THR A 184 -15.58 -8.25 0.75
CA THR A 184 -15.57 -8.29 2.22
C THR A 184 -16.90 -7.86 2.83
N ILE A 185 -17.59 -6.87 2.26
CA ILE A 185 -18.95 -6.50 2.69
C ILE A 185 -19.92 -7.67 2.52
N ILE A 186 -19.92 -8.32 1.36
CA ILE A 186 -20.85 -9.44 1.08
C ILE A 186 -20.55 -10.68 1.93
N LYS A 187 -19.27 -10.97 2.19
CA LYS A 187 -18.85 -12.10 3.03
C LYS A 187 -18.90 -11.80 4.52
N THR A 188 -19.08 -10.55 4.93
CA THR A 188 -19.32 -10.22 6.34
C THR A 188 -20.69 -10.81 6.71
N PRO A 189 -20.76 -11.72 7.70
CA PRO A 189 -22.02 -12.29 8.14
C PRO A 189 -22.89 -11.21 8.80
N ASP A 190 -24.13 -11.56 9.13
CA ASP A 190 -25.01 -10.67 9.87
C ASP A 190 -24.30 -10.16 11.14
N LEU A 191 -24.20 -8.85 11.29
CA LEU A 191 -23.41 -8.22 12.35
C LEU A 191 -23.98 -8.54 13.73
N ASP A 192 -25.28 -8.78 13.82
CA ASP A 192 -25.95 -9.20 15.07
C ASP A 192 -25.55 -10.61 15.51
N SER A 193 -25.01 -11.42 14.58
CA SER A 193 -24.47 -12.76 14.86
C SER A 193 -22.96 -12.78 15.13
N VAL A 194 -22.28 -11.63 15.01
CA VAL A 194 -20.82 -11.54 15.20
C VAL A 194 -20.51 -11.20 16.65
N GLU A 195 -19.89 -12.15 17.36
CA GLU A 195 -19.30 -11.86 18.67
C GLU A 195 -18.03 -11.02 18.52
N PHE A 196 -18.15 -9.71 18.74
CA PHE A 196 -16.99 -8.82 18.76
C PHE A 196 -16.19 -9.03 20.04
N SER A 197 -14.95 -9.51 19.90
CA SER A 197 -13.96 -9.61 20.97
C SER A 197 -12.84 -8.58 20.78
N LEU A 198 -11.97 -8.41 21.78
CA LEU A 198 -10.80 -7.52 21.69
C LEU A 198 -9.66 -8.10 20.84
N GLY A 199 -9.92 -9.14 20.04
CA GLY A 199 -9.01 -9.72 19.05
C GLY A 199 -9.20 -9.13 17.65
N ALA A 200 -8.43 -9.64 16.69
CA ALA A 200 -8.69 -9.39 15.28
C ALA A 200 -9.93 -10.18 14.81
N ASN A 201 -10.73 -9.61 13.90
CA ASN A 201 -11.96 -10.25 13.43
C ASN A 201 -11.80 -10.77 12.00
N PHE A 202 -11.76 -12.11 11.86
CA PHE A 202 -11.63 -12.78 10.56
C PHE A 202 -12.96 -12.81 9.78
N ALA A 203 -14.10 -12.84 10.46
CA ALA A 203 -15.42 -12.89 9.83
C ALA A 203 -15.69 -11.61 9.02
N THR A 204 -15.42 -10.44 9.62
CA THR A 204 -15.53 -9.13 8.96
C THR A 204 -14.38 -8.84 7.99
N ALA A 205 -13.34 -9.69 7.96
CA ALA A 205 -12.26 -9.65 6.98
C ALA A 205 -12.51 -10.58 5.77
N GLY A 206 -13.73 -11.13 5.63
CA GLY A 206 -14.09 -12.02 4.53
C GLY A 206 -13.41 -13.39 4.61
N GLY A 207 -13.09 -13.86 5.82
CA GLY A 207 -12.45 -15.16 6.06
C GLY A 207 -10.94 -15.18 5.78
N PHE A 208 -10.30 -14.01 5.63
CA PHE A 208 -8.88 -13.88 5.34
C PHE A 208 -8.14 -13.05 6.40
N GLY A 209 -6.80 -12.99 6.33
CA GLY A 209 -5.94 -12.32 7.30
C GLY A 209 -6.33 -10.85 7.52
N SER A 210 -6.97 -10.57 8.66
CA SER A 210 -7.49 -9.25 9.06
C SER A 210 -6.48 -8.12 8.96
N ASN A 211 -5.21 -8.37 9.32
CA ASN A 211 -4.13 -7.39 9.19
C ASN A 211 -3.90 -7.00 7.73
N GLN A 212 -3.91 -7.97 6.82
CA GLN A 212 -3.69 -7.73 5.40
C GLN A 212 -4.87 -6.96 4.81
N VAL A 213 -6.10 -7.43 5.07
CA VAL A 213 -7.33 -6.77 4.61
C VAL A 213 -7.41 -5.32 5.11
N SER A 214 -7.15 -5.09 6.40
CA SER A 214 -7.07 -3.74 6.98
C SER A 214 -6.00 -2.87 6.33
N THR A 215 -4.83 -3.43 5.99
CA THR A 215 -3.77 -2.69 5.29
C THR A 215 -4.23 -2.24 3.90
N ILE A 216 -4.91 -3.13 3.16
CA ILE A 216 -5.44 -2.86 1.82
C ILE A 216 -6.57 -1.83 1.87
N LEU A 217 -7.52 -1.98 2.79
CA LEU A 217 -8.63 -1.03 2.96
C LEU A 217 -8.12 0.32 3.48
N GLY A 218 -7.15 0.34 4.39
CA GLY A 218 -6.48 1.55 4.87
C GLY A 218 -5.73 2.30 3.78
N LEU A 219 -5.05 1.58 2.87
CA LEU A 219 -4.50 2.16 1.64
C LEU A 219 -5.62 2.75 0.76
N GLY A 220 -6.74 2.04 0.62
CA GLY A 220 -7.94 2.54 -0.05
C GLY A 220 -8.45 3.86 0.54
N VAL A 221 -8.54 3.95 1.87
CA VAL A 221 -8.93 5.18 2.60
C VAL A 221 -7.99 6.33 2.26
N PHE A 222 -6.67 6.10 2.33
CA PHE A 222 -5.68 7.11 1.95
C PHE A 222 -5.83 7.58 0.50
N LEU A 223 -5.91 6.64 -0.46
CA LEU A 223 -5.97 6.95 -1.89
C LEU A 223 -7.28 7.68 -2.24
N MET A 224 -8.42 7.20 -1.74
CA MET A 224 -9.71 7.82 -2.00
C MET A 224 -9.80 9.22 -1.38
N ALA A 225 -9.36 9.40 -0.13
CA ALA A 225 -9.29 10.71 0.50
C ALA A 225 -8.35 11.66 -0.26
N SER A 226 -7.18 11.18 -0.70
CA SER A 226 -6.26 11.94 -1.54
C SER A 226 -6.91 12.41 -2.84
N CYS A 227 -7.66 11.53 -3.51
CA CYS A 227 -8.41 11.87 -4.71
C CYS A 227 -9.47 12.95 -4.44
N ILE A 228 -10.25 12.82 -3.36
CA ILE A 228 -11.27 13.81 -2.96
C ILE A 228 -10.63 15.17 -2.66
N LEU A 229 -9.55 15.20 -1.86
CA LEU A 229 -8.81 16.42 -1.51
C LEU A 229 -8.27 17.14 -2.74
N LEU A 230 -7.84 16.38 -3.76
CA LEU A 230 -7.33 16.87 -5.04
C LEU A 230 -8.42 17.06 -6.10
N SER A 231 -9.69 16.79 -5.78
CA SER A 231 -10.83 16.81 -6.71
C SER A 231 -10.65 15.93 -7.95
N TYR A 232 -9.91 14.82 -7.80
CA TYR A 232 -9.85 13.75 -8.78
C TYR A 232 -11.01 12.77 -8.52
N ARG A 233 -11.83 12.50 -9.54
CA ARG A 233 -12.99 11.63 -9.42
C ARG A 233 -12.62 10.19 -9.77
N VAL A 234 -12.75 9.29 -8.80
CA VAL A 234 -12.42 7.88 -8.97
C VAL A 234 -13.56 7.16 -9.66
N THR A 235 -14.78 7.35 -9.18
CA THR A 235 -16.02 6.76 -9.73
C THR A 235 -16.69 7.64 -10.78
N GLY A 236 -16.19 8.86 -10.99
CA GLY A 236 -16.82 9.88 -11.82
C GLY A 236 -17.79 10.78 -11.05
N TYR A 237 -18.28 10.35 -9.88
CA TYR A 237 -19.27 11.10 -9.10
C TYR A 237 -18.74 11.44 -7.70
N LYS A 238 -18.78 12.72 -7.32
CA LYS A 238 -18.28 13.19 -6.02
C LYS A 238 -18.92 12.47 -4.84
N MET A 239 -20.25 12.33 -4.85
CA MET A 239 -20.97 11.73 -3.73
C MET A 239 -20.68 10.23 -3.62
N LEU A 240 -20.55 9.55 -4.75
CA LEU A 240 -20.18 8.14 -4.77
C LEU A 240 -18.74 7.93 -4.25
N ASP A 241 -17.78 8.79 -4.62
CA ASP A 241 -16.42 8.75 -4.04
C ASP A 241 -16.45 8.90 -2.50
N ILE A 242 -17.30 9.77 -1.95
CA ILE A 242 -17.48 9.97 -0.50
C ILE A 242 -18.10 8.72 0.15
N VAL A 243 -19.12 8.13 -0.47
CA VAL A 243 -19.76 6.90 0.03
C VAL A 243 -18.75 5.75 0.02
N VAL A 244 -17.98 5.58 -1.05
CA VAL A 244 -16.93 4.54 -1.12
C VAL A 244 -15.87 4.78 -0.04
N LEU A 245 -15.46 6.02 0.22
CA LEU A 245 -14.54 6.32 1.32
C LEU A 245 -15.12 5.92 2.69
N ALA A 246 -16.40 6.22 2.94
CA ALA A 246 -17.07 5.83 4.18
C ALA A 246 -17.11 4.30 4.33
N LEU A 247 -17.47 3.57 3.27
CA LEU A 247 -17.51 2.11 3.26
C LEU A 247 -16.12 1.48 3.47
N LEU A 248 -15.08 1.99 2.79
CA LEU A 248 -13.69 1.57 3.03
C LEU A 248 -13.29 1.75 4.49
N THR A 249 -13.71 2.87 5.08
CA THR A 249 -13.38 3.20 6.47
C THR A 249 -14.12 2.30 7.44
N ILE A 250 -15.44 2.14 7.31
CA ILE A 250 -16.25 1.26 8.16
C ILE A 250 -15.74 -0.19 8.07
N GLN A 251 -15.63 -0.74 6.85
CA GLN A 251 -15.19 -2.11 6.67
C GLN A 251 -13.78 -2.34 7.23
N GLY A 252 -12.86 -1.40 6.99
CA GLY A 252 -11.51 -1.45 7.53
C GLY A 252 -11.46 -1.45 9.06
N LEU A 253 -12.29 -0.63 9.72
CA LEU A 253 -12.42 -0.61 11.18
C LEU A 253 -13.00 -1.92 11.73
N LEU A 254 -14.02 -2.48 11.08
CA LEU A 254 -14.67 -3.72 11.52
C LEU A 254 -13.76 -4.94 11.50
N THR A 255 -12.61 -4.89 10.80
CA THR A 255 -11.58 -5.96 10.86
C THR A 255 -10.87 -6.07 12.22
N PHE A 256 -10.98 -5.05 13.09
CA PHE A 256 -10.26 -4.94 14.37
C PHE A 256 -8.72 -4.99 14.26
N SER A 257 -8.19 -4.78 13.04
CA SER A 257 -6.76 -4.55 12.80
C SER A 257 -6.49 -3.05 12.67
N ARG A 258 -5.74 -2.51 13.63
CA ARG A 258 -5.48 -1.07 13.76
C ARG A 258 -4.43 -0.55 12.77
N GLY A 259 -3.38 -1.34 12.52
CA GLY A 259 -2.17 -0.87 11.82
C GLY A 259 -2.44 -0.31 10.43
N GLY A 260 -3.27 -0.99 9.64
CA GLY A 260 -3.58 -0.58 8.27
C GLY A 260 -4.36 0.74 8.21
N MET A 261 -5.39 0.85 9.06
CA MET A 261 -6.21 2.06 9.17
C MET A 261 -5.42 3.26 9.71
N ILE A 262 -4.58 3.04 10.73
CA ILE A 262 -3.68 4.07 11.25
C ILE A 262 -2.71 4.54 10.16
N GLY A 263 -2.10 3.62 9.41
CA GLY A 263 -1.23 3.94 8.29
C GLY A 263 -1.92 4.82 7.25
N GLY A 264 -3.13 4.42 6.83
CA GLY A 264 -3.95 5.21 5.89
C GLY A 264 -4.25 6.62 6.40
N PHE A 265 -4.66 6.74 7.67
CA PHE A 265 -4.97 8.03 8.29
C PHE A 265 -3.73 8.94 8.41
N LEU A 266 -2.59 8.40 8.85
CA LEU A 266 -1.32 9.13 8.92
C LEU A 266 -0.89 9.62 7.53
N GLY A 267 -1.08 8.82 6.48
CA GLY A 267 -0.85 9.24 5.10
C GLY A 267 -1.69 10.45 4.69
N ILE A 268 -2.97 10.49 5.10
CA ILE A 268 -3.86 11.64 4.85
C ILE A 268 -3.33 12.89 5.57
N LEU A 269 -2.93 12.76 6.84
CA LEU A 269 -2.34 13.87 7.61
C LEU A 269 -1.08 14.43 6.95
N VAL A 270 -0.18 13.55 6.50
CA VAL A 270 1.05 13.92 5.79
C VAL A 270 0.73 14.68 4.49
N LEU A 271 -0.22 14.18 3.68
CA LEU A 271 -0.64 14.87 2.47
C LEU A 271 -1.23 16.25 2.79
N MET A 272 -2.11 16.36 3.78
CA MET A 272 -2.70 17.63 4.21
C MET A 272 -1.66 18.63 4.70
N TYR A 273 -0.66 18.19 5.45
CA TYR A 273 0.47 19.01 5.88
C TYR A 273 1.22 19.64 4.70
N TYR A 274 1.51 18.85 3.66
CA TYR A 274 2.17 19.38 2.46
C TYR A 274 1.24 20.24 1.59
N LEU A 275 -0.05 19.92 1.51
CA LEU A 275 -1.05 20.75 0.84
C LEU A 275 -1.24 22.11 1.52
N ALA A 276 -1.08 22.19 2.84
CA ALA A 276 -1.11 23.44 3.61
C ALA A 276 0.06 24.36 3.27
N ARG A 277 1.21 23.80 2.88
CA ARG A 277 2.45 24.52 2.53
C ARG A 277 2.51 24.96 1.07
N LEU A 278 1.46 24.75 0.29
CA LEU A 278 1.40 25.25 -1.08
C LEU A 278 1.18 26.76 -1.12
N SER A 279 2.03 27.44 -1.87
CA SER A 279 1.78 28.84 -2.21
C SER A 279 0.53 28.99 -3.08
N ILE A 280 -0.12 30.15 -3.03
CA ILE A 280 -1.28 30.47 -3.90
C ILE A 280 -0.87 30.39 -5.39
N LYS A 281 0.37 30.81 -5.71
CA LYS A 281 0.93 30.75 -7.07
C LYS A 281 1.04 29.31 -7.55
N ASP A 282 1.58 28.40 -6.73
CA ASP A 282 1.69 26.98 -7.07
C ASP A 282 0.35 26.30 -7.19
N ARG A 283 -0.58 26.63 -6.28
CA ARG A 283 -1.95 26.10 -6.33
C ARG A 283 -2.64 26.46 -7.64
N ARG A 284 -2.50 27.71 -8.13
CA ARG A 284 -3.03 28.13 -9.44
C ARG A 284 -2.29 27.47 -10.60
N ARG A 285 -0.94 27.46 -10.57
CA ARG A 285 -0.11 26.85 -11.63
C ARG A 285 -0.42 25.37 -11.84
N LEU A 286 -0.57 24.63 -10.74
CA LEU A 286 -0.87 23.20 -10.75
C LEU A 286 -2.38 22.94 -10.84
N ALA A 287 -3.23 23.97 -10.89
CA ALA A 287 -4.69 23.88 -10.87
C ALA A 287 -5.28 23.06 -9.69
N ILE A 288 -4.65 23.12 -8.52
CA ILE A 288 -5.03 22.31 -7.36
C ILE A 288 -6.16 23.01 -6.60
N PRO A 289 -7.28 22.33 -6.27
CA PRO A 289 -8.38 22.95 -5.54
C PRO A 289 -7.92 23.40 -4.14
N ASN A 290 -8.56 24.41 -3.55
CA ASN A 290 -8.32 24.72 -2.13
C ASN A 290 -8.83 23.55 -1.27
N PHE A 291 -7.91 22.74 -0.74
CA PHE A 291 -8.26 21.53 0.01
C PHE A 291 -8.95 21.82 1.35
N LYS A 292 -8.78 23.03 1.91
CA LYS A 292 -9.35 23.42 3.22
C LYS A 292 -10.88 23.25 3.26
N LYS A 293 -11.56 23.44 2.12
CA LYS A 293 -13.02 23.24 2.02
C LYS A 293 -13.47 21.79 2.23
N TYR A 294 -12.55 20.82 2.11
CA TYR A 294 -12.82 19.40 2.31
C TYR A 294 -12.41 18.90 3.69
N VAL A 295 -11.61 19.67 4.45
CA VAL A 295 -11.05 19.21 5.74
C VAL A 295 -12.16 18.98 6.77
N ILE A 296 -13.03 19.96 7.01
CA ILE A 296 -14.14 19.84 7.97
C ILE A 296 -15.12 18.73 7.57
N PRO A 297 -15.65 18.69 6.33
CA PRO A 297 -16.54 17.60 5.91
C PRO A 297 -15.91 16.21 6.02
N LEU A 298 -14.64 16.07 5.64
CA LEU A 298 -13.92 14.80 5.75
C LEU A 298 -13.73 14.39 7.21
N GLY A 299 -13.37 15.33 8.09
CA GLY A 299 -13.24 15.09 9.52
C GLY A 299 -14.56 14.66 10.17
N ILE A 300 -15.67 15.34 9.86
CA ILE A 300 -17.01 14.96 10.33
C ILE A 300 -17.37 13.56 9.84
N MET A 301 -17.17 13.27 8.56
CA MET A 301 -17.48 11.95 8.00
C MET A 301 -16.67 10.83 8.68
N LEU A 302 -15.36 11.00 8.88
CA LEU A 302 -14.53 10.02 9.57
C LEU A 302 -14.95 9.83 11.03
N PHE A 303 -15.32 10.91 11.71
CA PHE A 303 -15.83 10.87 13.08
C PHE A 303 -17.16 10.11 13.18
N LEU A 304 -18.11 10.40 12.29
CA LEU A 304 -19.39 9.69 12.23
C LEU A 304 -19.20 8.20 11.93
N VAL A 305 -18.31 7.88 10.99
CA VAL A 305 -17.95 6.47 10.69
C VAL A 305 -17.41 5.77 11.94
N MET A 306 -16.52 6.40 12.71
CA MET A 306 -16.00 5.82 13.95
C MET A 306 -17.11 5.58 14.98
N ILE A 307 -18.05 6.54 15.13
CA ILE A 307 -19.22 6.36 16.02
C ILE A 307 -20.04 5.15 15.57
N VAL A 308 -20.43 5.10 14.29
CA VAL A 308 -21.25 4.01 13.74
C VAL A 308 -20.56 2.65 13.93
N ALA A 309 -19.28 2.55 13.56
CA ALA A 309 -18.53 1.30 13.73
C ALA A 309 -18.39 0.92 15.21
N ASN A 310 -18.24 1.88 16.11
CA ASN A 310 -18.19 1.61 17.55
C ASN A 310 -19.55 1.17 18.12
N THR A 311 -20.65 1.75 17.62
CA THR A 311 -22.01 1.33 18.02
C THR A 311 -22.32 -0.08 17.54
N ILE A 312 -22.00 -0.41 16.28
CA ILE A 312 -22.14 -1.77 15.72
C ILE A 312 -21.41 -2.81 16.58
N THR A 313 -20.29 -2.43 17.16
CA THR A 313 -19.42 -3.34 17.91
C THR A 313 -19.67 -3.32 19.41
N GLY A 314 -20.74 -2.67 19.87
CA GLY A 314 -21.07 -2.57 21.31
C GLY A 314 -19.99 -1.85 22.14
N GLY A 315 -19.20 -0.96 21.52
CA GLY A 315 -18.10 -0.25 22.18
C GLY A 315 -16.74 -0.95 22.11
N MET A 316 -16.69 -2.19 21.63
CA MET A 316 -15.46 -3.00 21.60
C MET A 316 -14.39 -2.42 20.66
N LEU A 317 -14.80 -1.76 19.58
CA LEU A 317 -13.86 -1.12 18.67
C LEU A 317 -13.05 -0.01 19.38
N LEU A 318 -13.71 0.86 20.14
CA LEU A 318 -13.02 1.93 20.86
C LEU A 318 -12.04 1.37 21.90
N LEU A 319 -12.47 0.37 22.68
CA LEU A 319 -11.61 -0.33 23.65
C LEU A 319 -10.38 -0.95 22.97
N ARG A 320 -10.59 -1.64 21.84
CA ARG A 320 -9.51 -2.19 21.00
C ARG A 320 -8.52 -1.10 20.55
N TYR A 321 -9.01 0.06 20.10
CA TYR A 321 -8.16 1.19 19.68
C TYR A 321 -7.46 1.87 20.84
N GLN A 322 -8.04 1.86 22.03
CA GLN A 322 -7.39 2.31 23.26
C GLN A 322 -6.34 1.31 23.76
N GLY A 323 -6.28 0.09 23.23
CA GLY A 323 -5.30 -0.93 23.61
C GLY A 323 -5.79 -1.88 24.71
N GLU A 324 -7.09 -1.93 24.97
CA GLU A 324 -7.67 -2.90 25.88
C GLU A 324 -7.62 -4.32 25.30
N THR A 325 -7.47 -5.30 26.20
CA THR A 325 -7.56 -6.74 25.96
C THR A 325 -8.48 -7.36 27.02
N GLN A 326 -8.91 -8.61 26.83
CA GLN A 326 -9.72 -9.28 27.85
C GLN A 326 -9.02 -9.31 29.22
N GLY A 327 -7.68 -9.50 29.23
CA GLY A 327 -6.90 -9.48 30.47
C GLY A 327 -6.80 -8.11 31.12
N THR A 328 -6.73 -7.02 30.34
CA THR A 328 -6.68 -5.65 30.94
C THR A 328 -8.03 -5.25 31.51
N LEU A 329 -9.13 -5.62 30.85
CA LEU A 329 -10.47 -5.40 31.40
C LEU A 329 -10.75 -6.24 32.65
N ALA A 330 -10.20 -7.46 32.72
CA ALA A 330 -10.33 -8.35 33.87
C ALA A 330 -9.35 -8.02 35.02
N GLY A 331 -8.43 -7.07 34.83
CA GLY A 331 -7.39 -6.73 35.81
C GLY A 331 -6.28 -7.78 35.96
N SER A 332 -6.22 -8.78 35.08
CA SER A 332 -5.20 -9.83 35.08
C SER A 332 -3.95 -9.47 34.27
N ALA A 333 -3.96 -8.34 33.56
CA ALA A 333 -2.82 -7.80 32.85
C ALA A 333 -2.84 -6.27 32.85
N ASP A 334 -1.66 -5.66 32.99
CA ASP A 334 -1.53 -4.22 32.85
C ASP A 334 -1.57 -3.77 31.39
N LYS A 335 -2.07 -2.56 31.20
CA LYS A 335 -2.04 -1.89 29.91
C LYS A 335 -0.63 -1.38 29.63
N ASN A 336 0.05 -2.01 28.68
CA ASN A 336 1.40 -1.64 28.26
C ASN A 336 1.56 -1.66 26.73
N LEU A 337 2.74 -1.27 26.25
CA LEU A 337 3.06 -1.24 24.82
C LEU A 337 2.87 -2.62 24.17
N ASN A 338 3.12 -3.69 24.91
CA ASN A 338 3.01 -5.05 24.41
C ASN A 338 1.55 -5.45 24.11
N LYS A 339 0.61 -5.09 24.99
CA LYS A 339 -0.83 -5.28 24.73
C LYS A 339 -1.32 -4.38 23.59
N ILE A 340 -0.83 -3.14 23.52
CA ILE A 340 -1.15 -2.22 22.42
C ILE A 340 -0.63 -2.76 21.08
N THR A 341 0.55 -3.39 21.05
CA THR A 341 1.14 -3.91 19.80
C THR A 341 0.77 -5.37 19.53
N THR A 342 0.02 -6.02 20.43
CA THR A 342 -0.36 -7.44 20.34
C THR A 342 0.87 -8.34 20.32
N ASN A 343 1.64 -8.32 21.40
CA ASN A 343 2.84 -9.15 21.64
C ASN A 343 4.04 -8.85 20.73
N ARG A 344 3.96 -7.81 19.88
CA ARG A 344 5.01 -7.49 18.89
C ARG A 344 6.21 -6.77 19.49
N SER A 345 6.07 -6.14 20.66
CA SER A 345 7.24 -5.51 21.31
C SER A 345 8.19 -6.56 21.87
N ASP A 346 7.68 -7.69 22.35
CA ASP A 346 8.55 -8.74 22.90
C ASP A 346 9.29 -9.47 21.77
N ILE A 347 8.58 -9.81 20.69
CA ILE A 347 9.21 -10.35 19.46
C ILE A 347 10.31 -9.42 18.95
N PHE A 348 10.08 -8.10 19.01
CA PHE A 348 11.09 -7.12 18.62
C PHE A 348 12.32 -7.18 19.52
N LEU A 349 12.16 -7.37 20.83
CA LEU A 349 13.26 -7.43 21.79
C LEU A 349 14.09 -8.70 21.60
N GLU A 350 13.45 -9.87 21.47
CA GLU A 350 14.17 -11.13 21.22
C GLU A 350 14.94 -11.10 19.89
N ASP A 351 14.37 -10.50 18.85
CA ASP A 351 15.09 -10.28 17.59
C ASP A 351 16.33 -9.37 17.75
N VAL A 352 16.25 -8.37 18.65
CA VAL A 352 17.39 -7.49 18.95
C VAL A 352 18.44 -8.22 19.78
N GLU A 353 18.05 -9.15 20.65
CA GLU A 353 18.95 -10.03 21.39
C GLU A 353 19.71 -10.96 20.43
N LEU A 354 19.00 -11.58 19.47
CA LEU A 354 19.65 -12.36 18.39
C LEU A 354 20.62 -11.51 17.56
N PHE A 355 20.29 -10.24 17.29
CA PHE A 355 21.22 -9.32 16.63
C PHE A 355 22.46 -9.02 17.50
N ALA A 356 22.30 -8.90 18.81
CA ALA A 356 23.42 -8.67 19.73
C ALA A 356 24.37 -9.88 19.81
N GLU A 357 23.82 -11.10 19.70
CA GLU A 357 24.59 -12.35 19.66
C GLU A 357 25.28 -12.57 18.30
N TYR A 358 24.59 -12.28 17.18
CA TYR A 358 25.08 -12.48 15.81
C TYR A 358 25.22 -11.15 15.02
N PRO A 359 26.01 -10.16 15.49
CA PRO A 359 25.96 -8.80 14.97
C PRO A 359 26.52 -8.63 13.55
N ALA A 360 27.42 -9.52 13.12
CA ALA A 360 28.08 -9.38 11.82
C ALA A 360 27.13 -9.77 10.68
N MET A 361 26.78 -11.06 10.61
CA MET A 361 26.03 -11.65 9.50
C MET A 361 24.56 -11.92 9.83
N GLY A 362 24.18 -11.89 11.11
CA GLY A 362 22.87 -12.35 11.58
C GLY A 362 22.78 -13.86 11.69
N VAL A 363 21.58 -14.37 11.94
CA VAL A 363 21.29 -15.81 12.12
C VAL A 363 20.86 -16.54 10.83
N GLY A 364 20.71 -15.82 9.73
CA GLY A 364 20.23 -16.36 8.47
C GLY A 364 18.73 -16.12 8.25
N VAL A 365 18.30 -16.09 6.98
CA VAL A 365 16.92 -15.76 6.60
C VAL A 365 15.95 -16.79 7.18
N GLY A 366 14.92 -16.32 7.90
CA GLY A 366 13.90 -17.15 8.53
C GLY A 366 14.30 -17.79 9.87
N ALA A 367 15.61 -17.90 10.16
CA ALA A 367 16.13 -18.59 11.34
C ALA A 367 15.68 -17.96 12.67
N SER A 368 15.44 -16.64 12.67
CA SER A 368 14.96 -15.90 13.85
C SER A 368 13.71 -16.53 14.47
N THR A 369 12.82 -17.11 13.66
CA THR A 369 11.56 -17.72 14.14
C THR A 369 11.81 -18.97 14.99
N PHE A 370 12.94 -19.66 14.80
CA PHE A 370 13.26 -20.92 15.48
C PHE A 370 14.21 -20.73 16.67
N LEU A 371 14.92 -19.60 16.72
CA LEU A 371 15.92 -19.27 17.73
C LEU A 371 15.39 -18.40 18.88
N ARG A 372 14.20 -17.82 18.73
CA ARG A 372 13.51 -17.10 19.82
C ARG A 372 13.16 -18.03 20.99
N ASP A 373 13.23 -17.49 22.21
CA ASP A 373 12.97 -18.22 23.45
C ASP A 373 11.46 -18.35 23.72
N ASP A 374 10.77 -17.24 24.02
CA ASP A 374 9.36 -17.26 24.42
C ASP A 374 8.41 -17.30 23.21
N TYR A 375 8.89 -16.83 22.05
CA TYR A 375 8.10 -16.72 20.82
C TYR A 375 8.57 -17.65 19.70
N LYS A 376 9.15 -18.81 20.05
CA LYS A 376 9.52 -19.86 19.09
C LYS A 376 8.32 -20.28 18.22
N GLY A 377 8.51 -20.29 16.90
CA GLY A 377 7.49 -20.65 15.93
C GLY A 377 6.45 -19.55 15.62
N TYR A 378 6.48 -18.40 16.31
CA TYR A 378 5.61 -17.28 15.97
C TYR A 378 6.17 -16.51 14.78
N ALA A 379 5.39 -16.47 13.70
CA ALA A 379 5.79 -15.76 12.49
C ALA A 379 6.03 -14.26 12.79
N PRO A 380 7.23 -13.71 12.49
CA PRO A 380 7.52 -12.31 12.73
C PRO A 380 6.51 -11.42 11.99
N HIS A 381 5.96 -10.47 12.75
CA HIS A 381 5.05 -9.45 12.23
C HIS A 381 5.71 -8.08 12.11
N VAL A 382 6.98 -7.96 12.53
CA VAL A 382 7.80 -6.76 12.46
C VAL A 382 9.03 -7.06 11.63
N GLU A 383 9.11 -6.50 10.42
CA GLU A 383 10.23 -6.79 9.51
C GLU A 383 11.53 -6.10 9.93
N LEU A 384 11.44 -5.02 10.72
CA LEU A 384 12.62 -4.25 11.11
C LEU A 384 13.53 -5.03 12.06
N SER A 385 12.99 -5.57 13.16
CA SER A 385 13.76 -6.35 14.10
C SER A 385 14.24 -7.64 13.46
N ARG A 386 13.39 -8.31 12.68
CA ARG A 386 13.76 -9.49 11.88
C ARG A 386 14.90 -9.20 10.91
N LEU A 387 14.88 -8.06 10.23
CA LEU A 387 15.96 -7.66 9.33
C LEU A 387 17.30 -7.58 10.07
N LEU A 388 17.31 -7.06 11.30
CA LEU A 388 18.51 -7.01 12.13
C LEU A 388 18.94 -8.40 12.59
N ALA A 389 18.02 -9.20 13.14
CA ALA A 389 18.30 -10.55 13.62
C ALA A 389 18.89 -11.43 12.50
N GLU A 390 18.24 -11.45 11.33
CA GLU A 390 18.55 -12.39 10.25
C GLU A 390 19.74 -11.95 9.39
N HIS A 391 20.00 -10.64 9.27
CA HIS A 391 21.06 -10.11 8.39
C HIS A 391 22.19 -9.36 9.12
N GLY A 392 22.13 -9.25 10.45
CA GLY A 392 23.15 -8.59 11.24
C GLY A 392 23.37 -7.13 10.82
N SER A 393 24.65 -6.75 10.73
CA SER A 393 25.10 -5.42 10.31
C SER A 393 24.65 -5.05 8.90
N LEU A 394 24.49 -6.03 8.00
CA LEU A 394 23.95 -5.81 6.66
C LEU A 394 22.48 -5.35 6.74
N GLY A 395 21.71 -5.95 7.64
CA GLY A 395 20.35 -5.54 7.95
C GLY A 395 20.27 -4.11 8.48
N LEU A 396 21.19 -3.72 9.37
CA LEU A 396 21.29 -2.35 9.86
C LEU A 396 21.61 -1.36 8.73
N ILE A 397 22.53 -1.70 7.83
CA ILE A 397 22.83 -0.86 6.66
C ILE A 397 21.59 -0.71 5.77
N ILE A 398 20.87 -1.80 5.49
CA ILE A 398 19.61 -1.76 4.71
C ILE A 398 18.59 -0.82 5.38
N PHE A 399 18.45 -0.87 6.70
CA PHE A 399 17.59 0.06 7.42
C PHE A 399 18.01 1.53 7.23
N LEU A 400 19.31 1.83 7.33
CA LEU A 400 19.83 3.17 7.06
C LEU A 400 19.58 3.61 5.60
N LEU A 401 19.61 2.69 4.64
CA LEU A 401 19.25 2.97 3.25
C LEU A 401 17.77 3.34 3.10
N PHE A 402 16.86 2.69 3.83
CA PHE A 402 15.45 3.12 3.87
C PHE A 402 15.30 4.55 4.38
N LEU A 403 16.02 4.93 5.44
CA LEU A 403 16.04 6.32 5.92
C LEU A 403 16.62 7.27 4.86
N GLY A 404 17.70 6.88 4.19
CA GLY A 404 18.28 7.63 3.07
C GLY A 404 17.25 7.89 1.96
N ILE A 405 16.50 6.86 1.54
CA ILE A 405 15.43 6.98 0.54
C ILE A 405 14.37 7.98 1.00
N PHE A 406 13.92 7.91 2.26
CA PHE A 406 12.95 8.86 2.82
C PHE A 406 13.43 10.31 2.69
N PHE A 407 14.66 10.60 3.12
CA PHE A 407 15.22 11.97 3.04
C PHE A 407 15.41 12.43 1.60
N LEU A 408 15.84 11.54 0.70
CA LEU A 408 15.98 11.84 -0.73
C LEU A 408 14.62 12.13 -1.39
N ASN A 409 13.54 11.47 -0.98
CA ASN A 409 12.18 11.77 -1.43
C ASN A 409 11.67 13.10 -0.88
N ARG A 410 11.92 13.36 0.40
CA ARG A 410 11.58 14.64 1.06
C ARG A 410 12.34 15.82 0.47
N ASN A 411 13.61 15.69 0.09
CA ASN A 411 14.44 16.83 -0.30
C ASN A 411 14.52 17.03 -1.82
N GLY A 412 14.52 15.94 -2.61
CA GLY A 412 14.70 16.01 -4.06
C GLY A 412 13.43 16.29 -4.88
N THR A 413 12.25 16.35 -4.25
CA THR A 413 10.98 16.52 -4.96
C THR A 413 10.60 18.02 -5.06
N PRO A 414 10.33 18.54 -6.27
CA PRO A 414 10.20 19.98 -6.50
C PRO A 414 8.89 20.58 -5.96
N GLU A 415 7.77 19.88 -6.13
CA GLU A 415 6.45 20.38 -5.76
C GLU A 415 6.01 19.79 -4.42
N ASN A 416 5.45 20.61 -3.52
CA ASN A 416 5.01 20.16 -2.20
C ASN A 416 3.94 19.05 -2.28
N ILE A 417 3.08 19.04 -3.30
CA ILE A 417 2.03 18.01 -3.45
C ILE A 417 2.64 16.67 -3.79
N SER A 418 3.49 16.66 -4.83
CA SER A 418 4.23 15.49 -5.24
C SER A 418 5.05 14.96 -4.06
N LYS A 419 5.70 15.85 -3.30
CA LYS A 419 6.41 15.50 -2.08
C LYS A 419 5.49 14.85 -1.04
N GLY A 420 4.32 15.43 -0.78
CA GLY A 420 3.34 14.87 0.15
C GLY A 420 2.84 13.48 -0.24
N LEU A 421 2.54 13.27 -1.53
CA LEU A 421 2.13 11.96 -2.06
C LEU A 421 3.26 10.93 -1.92
N LEU A 422 4.48 11.27 -2.32
CA LEU A 422 5.62 10.33 -2.27
C LEU A 422 6.03 10.01 -0.83
N VAL A 423 6.07 11.01 0.06
CA VAL A 423 6.36 10.81 1.49
C VAL A 423 5.26 9.98 2.15
N ALA A 424 3.99 10.23 1.84
CA ALA A 424 2.88 9.43 2.36
C ALA A 424 2.95 7.98 1.86
N CYS A 425 3.22 7.74 0.57
CA CYS A 425 3.43 6.38 0.04
C CYS A 425 4.58 5.66 0.77
N PHE A 426 5.72 6.32 0.93
CA PHE A 426 6.85 5.75 1.68
C PHE A 426 6.44 5.39 3.11
N LEU A 427 5.80 6.31 3.84
CA LEU A 427 5.42 6.10 5.23
C LEU A 427 4.37 5.00 5.39
N ILE A 428 3.37 4.91 4.50
CA ILE A 428 2.39 3.83 4.54
C ILE A 428 3.07 2.48 4.28
N GLY A 429 3.92 2.40 3.25
CA GLY A 429 4.67 1.18 2.95
C GLY A 429 5.59 0.77 4.11
N PHE A 430 6.30 1.73 4.71
CA PHE A 430 7.16 1.49 5.85
C PHE A 430 6.37 1.06 7.10
N LEU A 431 5.24 1.71 7.42
CA LEU A 431 4.39 1.34 8.56
C LEU A 431 3.74 -0.05 8.38
N ALA A 432 3.46 -0.46 7.13
CA ALA A 432 2.96 -1.81 6.83
C ALA A 432 3.92 -2.91 7.32
N THR A 433 5.23 -2.64 7.32
CA THR A 433 6.25 -3.59 7.81
C THR A 433 6.12 -3.95 9.29
N PHE A 434 5.49 -3.10 10.12
CA PHE A 434 5.32 -3.32 11.56
C PHE A 434 4.09 -4.14 11.94
N HIS A 435 3.10 -4.28 11.04
CA HIS A 435 1.83 -4.93 11.39
C HIS A 435 1.37 -5.99 10.40
N SER A 436 1.73 -5.86 9.11
CA SER A 436 1.45 -6.82 8.06
C SER A 436 2.72 -7.39 7.42
N ALA A 437 3.90 -7.03 7.94
CA ALA A 437 5.19 -7.46 7.41
C ALA A 437 5.33 -7.14 5.90
N THR A 438 6.12 -7.91 5.15
CA THR A 438 6.16 -7.87 3.67
C THR A 438 5.23 -8.91 3.03
N ARG A 439 4.20 -9.36 3.76
CA ARG A 439 3.27 -10.43 3.32
C ARG A 439 2.33 -10.03 2.18
N THR A 440 2.27 -8.74 1.86
CA THR A 440 1.48 -8.21 0.75
C THR A 440 2.33 -7.36 -0.18
N TYR A 441 1.85 -7.16 -1.40
CA TYR A 441 2.47 -6.27 -2.40
C TYR A 441 2.62 -4.80 -1.96
N ILE A 442 1.89 -4.35 -0.94
CA ILE A 442 1.77 -2.92 -0.57
C ILE A 442 3.12 -2.32 -0.21
N THR A 443 3.90 -3.00 0.65
CA THR A 443 5.20 -2.51 1.10
C THR A 443 6.17 -2.24 -0.07
N PRO A 444 6.53 -3.25 -0.89
CA PRO A 444 7.46 -3.02 -2.00
C PRO A 444 6.89 -2.06 -3.06
N LEU A 445 5.58 -2.13 -3.35
CA LEU A 445 4.97 -1.25 -4.34
C LEU A 445 5.00 0.23 -3.91
N LEU A 446 4.58 0.55 -2.69
CA LEU A 446 4.50 1.94 -2.23
C LEU A 446 5.89 2.55 -1.99
N MET A 447 6.84 1.78 -1.46
CA MET A 447 8.23 2.22 -1.34
C MET A 447 8.85 2.45 -2.72
N GLY A 448 8.56 1.60 -3.70
CA GLY A 448 8.91 1.82 -5.11
C GLY A 448 8.31 3.12 -5.67
N ILE A 449 6.98 3.27 -5.64
CA ILE A 449 6.27 4.47 -6.14
C ILE A 449 6.83 5.75 -5.51
N SER A 450 7.17 5.72 -4.22
CA SER A 450 7.74 6.89 -3.52
C SER A 450 9.03 7.42 -4.14
N CYS A 451 9.76 6.57 -4.89
CA CYS A 451 11.04 6.90 -5.50
C CYS A 451 10.94 7.49 -6.91
N VAL A 452 9.73 7.59 -7.49
CA VAL A 452 9.54 8.08 -8.87
C VAL A 452 10.05 9.51 -9.06
N GLY A 453 10.67 9.78 -10.20
CA GLY A 453 11.11 11.12 -10.58
C GLY A 453 9.93 11.99 -11.03
N ILE A 454 9.82 13.21 -10.49
CA ILE A 454 8.74 14.16 -10.85
C ILE A 454 9.27 15.25 -11.78
N ILE A 455 8.74 15.29 -13.00
CA ILE A 455 9.00 16.35 -13.98
C ILE A 455 8.07 17.52 -13.67
N GLN A 456 8.62 18.72 -13.51
CA GLN A 456 7.81 19.93 -13.34
C GLN A 456 7.02 20.23 -14.62
N ALA A 457 5.77 20.70 -14.47
CA ALA A 457 5.03 21.26 -15.58
C ALA A 457 5.78 22.49 -16.13
N ALA A 458 5.99 22.55 -17.44
CA ALA A 458 6.62 23.71 -18.09
C ALA A 458 5.85 25.00 -17.74
N LYS A 459 6.57 26.09 -17.45
CA LYS A 459 5.92 27.40 -17.27
C LYS A 459 5.16 27.71 -18.57
N PRO A 460 3.87 28.07 -18.52
CA PRO A 460 3.24 28.61 -19.72
C PRO A 460 4.06 29.83 -20.14
N LYS A 461 4.57 29.82 -21.39
CA LYS A 461 5.09 31.05 -22.00
C LYS A 461 3.98 32.09 -21.88
N ASN A 462 4.33 33.32 -21.53
CA ASN A 462 3.40 34.45 -21.48
C ASN A 462 2.65 34.53 -22.82
N LEU A 463 1.46 33.93 -22.89
CA LEU A 463 0.48 34.20 -23.92
C LEU A 463 -0.10 35.55 -23.54
N SER A 464 0.47 36.60 -24.14
CA SER A 464 -0.09 37.92 -24.16
C SER A 464 -1.52 37.85 -24.70
N GLY A 465 -2.49 38.30 -23.91
CA GLY A 465 -3.82 38.68 -24.38
C GLY A 465 -4.87 37.57 -24.40
N GLN A 466 -5.92 37.80 -23.61
CA GLN A 466 -7.28 37.26 -23.77
C GLN A 466 -7.51 35.75 -23.55
N GLN A 467 -7.58 35.36 -22.28
CA GLN A 467 -8.65 34.50 -21.75
C GLN A 467 -8.57 34.56 -20.21
N LYS A 468 -9.16 35.61 -19.62
CA LYS A 468 -9.53 35.61 -18.21
C LYS A 468 -10.95 35.04 -18.12
N ASP A 469 -11.17 34.22 -17.09
CA ASP A 469 -12.45 33.69 -16.63
C ASP A 469 -12.95 32.38 -17.25
N GLN A 470 -12.17 31.30 -17.10
CA GLN A 470 -12.73 30.00 -16.74
C GLN A 470 -11.82 29.29 -15.72
N PRO A 471 -12.34 28.77 -14.59
CA PRO A 471 -11.54 27.94 -13.69
C PRO A 471 -11.22 26.63 -14.42
N ALA A 472 -9.97 26.49 -14.89
CA ALA A 472 -9.46 25.25 -15.44
C ALA A 472 -9.65 24.12 -14.42
N LYS A 473 -10.61 23.23 -14.67
CA LYS A 473 -10.81 22.03 -13.86
C LYS A 473 -9.64 21.09 -14.12
N PHE A 474 -8.78 20.96 -13.11
CA PHE A 474 -7.51 20.22 -13.08
C PHE A 474 -7.48 18.88 -13.85
N LEU A 475 -8.60 18.14 -13.85
CA LEU A 475 -8.68 16.73 -14.24
C LEU A 475 -9.95 16.33 -15.03
N GLU A 476 -10.77 17.28 -15.48
CA GLU A 476 -12.00 16.95 -16.25
C GLU A 476 -11.80 16.82 -17.76
N ILE A 477 -10.62 17.14 -18.28
CA ILE A 477 -10.33 17.00 -19.71
C ILE A 477 -9.16 16.02 -19.86
N GLN A 478 -9.50 14.72 -19.88
CA GLN A 478 -8.95 13.67 -20.76
C GLN A 478 -9.60 12.29 -20.52
#